data_AF-A0A954IAC1-F1
#
_entry.id   AF-A0A954IAC1-F1
#
_cell.length_a   1.000
_cell.length_b   1.000
_cell.length_c   1.000
_cell.angle_alpha   90.00
_cell.angle_beta   90.00
_cell.angle_gamma   90.00
#
_symmetry.space_group_name_H-M   'P 1'
#
loop_
_entity.id
_entity.type
_entity.pdbx_description
1 polymer ?
#
loop_
_entity_poly.entity_id
_entity_poly.type
_entity_poly.pdbx_seq_one_letter_code
_entity_poly.pdbx_strand_id
1 'polypeptide(L)'
;MLATCLGMQKRRSTVISVDANVPSPIGQGWVAGVRQQTIDQFHKVTSVSVEVLESLSVDAARLCRSRGLVFDWAFIDADHNYAECRADIEVWSALIRRGGIIAGHDYWPVDAGVMDAVHEVLHG
;
A
#
# COMPACT_ATOMS: atom_id res chain seq x y z
N MET A 1 16.01 -2.96 -39.52
CA MET A 1 14.99 -3.62 -38.68
C MET A 1 14.29 -2.51 -37.89
N LEU A 2 13.08 -2.13 -38.29
CA LEU A 2 12.29 -1.08 -37.63
C LEU A 2 11.53 -1.72 -36.47
N ALA A 3 12.00 -1.52 -35.24
CA ALA A 3 11.22 -1.82 -34.04
C ALA A 3 10.26 -0.66 -33.81
N THR A 4 8.99 -0.82 -34.21
CA THR A 4 7.97 0.21 -34.01
C THR A 4 7.42 0.12 -32.59
N CYS A 5 7.30 1.25 -31.90
CA CYS A 5 6.71 1.37 -30.56
C CYS A 5 5.18 1.08 -30.51
N LEU A 6 4.61 0.50 -31.57
CA LEU A 6 3.17 0.24 -31.75
C LEU A 6 2.60 -0.81 -30.79
N GLY A 7 3.43 -1.44 -29.95
CA GLY A 7 3.03 -2.40 -28.93
C GLY A 7 3.08 -1.89 -27.48
N MET A 8 3.58 -0.67 -27.23
CA MET A 8 3.55 -0.10 -25.88
C MET A 8 2.15 0.42 -25.59
N GLN A 9 1.22 -0.47 -25.25
CA GLN A 9 0.05 -0.05 -24.49
C GLN A 9 0.59 0.70 -23.27
N LYS A 10 0.24 1.99 -23.14
CA LYS A 10 0.44 2.71 -21.89
C LYS A 10 -0.39 1.98 -20.84
N ARG A 11 0.22 1.01 -20.15
CA ARG A 11 -0.39 0.43 -18.96
C ARG A 11 -0.59 1.60 -18.01
N ARG A 12 -1.84 1.96 -17.79
CA ARG A 12 -2.17 2.94 -16.75
C ARG A 12 -1.78 2.28 -15.44
N SER A 13 -0.77 2.84 -14.78
CA SER A 13 -0.46 2.47 -13.41
C SER A 13 -1.56 3.02 -12.51
N THR A 14 -2.02 2.21 -11.58
CA THR A 14 -3.00 2.60 -10.58
C THR A 14 -2.37 2.41 -9.21
N VAL A 15 -2.53 3.38 -8.33
CA VAL A 15 -2.21 3.29 -6.91
C VAL A 15 -3.52 3.21 -6.14
N ILE A 16 -3.59 2.27 -5.21
CA ILE A 16 -4.67 2.19 -4.24
C ILE A 16 -4.13 2.77 -2.93
N SER A 17 -4.64 3.92 -2.53
CA SER A 17 -4.37 4.53 -1.22
C SER A 17 -5.39 3.99 -0.23
N VAL A 18 -4.92 3.33 0.83
CA VAL A 18 -5.76 2.73 1.86
C VAL A 18 -5.54 3.47 3.16
N ASP A 19 -6.60 4.00 3.74
CA ASP A 19 -6.57 4.65 5.05
C ASP A 19 -7.99 4.74 5.58
N ALA A 20 -8.26 4.20 6.77
CA ALA A 20 -9.62 4.15 7.32
C ALA A 20 -10.18 5.53 7.72
N ASN A 21 -9.36 6.58 7.71
CA ASN A 21 -9.67 7.93 8.14
C ASN A 21 -10.34 7.97 9.53
N VAL A 22 -9.93 7.05 10.41
CA VAL A 22 -10.45 6.92 11.77
C VAL A 22 -10.01 8.11 12.63
N PRO A 23 -10.72 8.41 13.73
CA PRO A 23 -10.33 9.50 14.63
C PRO A 23 -8.88 9.39 15.07
N SER A 24 -8.09 10.41 14.76
CA SER A 24 -6.66 10.47 15.09
C SER A 24 -6.38 11.66 16.01
N PRO A 25 -5.43 11.56 16.96
CA PRO A 25 -5.05 12.66 17.85
C PRO A 25 -4.66 13.97 17.13
N ILE A 26 -4.15 13.86 15.90
CA ILE A 26 -3.76 15.01 15.06
C ILE A 26 -4.92 15.56 14.21
N GLY A 27 -6.10 14.93 14.28
CA GLY A 27 -7.34 15.35 13.62
C GLY A 27 -7.58 14.66 12.27
N GLN A 28 -8.78 14.10 12.08
CA GLN A 28 -9.17 13.42 10.82
C GLN A 28 -9.06 14.33 9.59
N GLY A 29 -9.47 15.60 9.72
CA GLY A 29 -9.37 16.56 8.62
C GLY A 29 -7.92 16.82 8.19
N TRP A 30 -6.97 16.74 9.13
CA TRP A 30 -5.54 16.85 8.81
C TRP A 30 -5.06 15.62 8.03
N VAL A 31 -5.43 14.41 8.47
CA VAL A 31 -5.07 13.15 7.79
C VAL A 31 -5.61 13.14 6.35
N ALA A 32 -6.90 13.43 6.17
CA ALA A 32 -7.51 13.53 4.84
C ALA A 32 -6.85 14.62 3.98
N GLY A 33 -6.49 15.76 4.58
CA GLY A 33 -5.77 16.85 3.91
C GLY A 33 -4.39 16.45 3.42
N VAL A 34 -3.59 15.78 4.25
CA VAL A 34 -2.26 15.28 3.87
C VAL A 34 -2.35 14.25 2.76
N ARG A 35 -3.31 13.31 2.86
CA ARG A 35 -3.58 12.33 1.79
C ARG A 35 -3.89 13.03 0.48
N GLN A 36 -4.83 13.99 0.48
CA GLN A 36 -5.19 14.72 -0.73
C GLN A 36 -4.01 15.51 -1.30
N GLN A 37 -3.24 16.21 -0.46
CA GLN A 37 -2.05 16.95 -0.92
C GLN A 37 -1.00 16.01 -1.52
N THR A 38 -0.80 14.83 -0.96
CA THR A 38 0.13 13.82 -1.50
C THR A 38 -0.31 13.36 -2.89
N ILE A 39 -1.61 13.06 -3.05
CA ILE A 39 -2.20 12.70 -4.35
C ILE A 39 -2.02 13.84 -5.36
N ASP A 40 -2.25 15.08 -4.95
CA ASP A 40 -2.07 16.25 -5.80
C ASP A 40 -0.61 16.41 -6.25
N GLN A 41 0.37 16.13 -5.38
CA GLN A 41 1.79 16.13 -5.77
C GLN A 41 2.12 15.00 -6.75
N PHE A 42 1.57 13.79 -6.54
CA PHE A 42 1.76 12.66 -7.47
C PHE A 42 1.23 12.98 -8.86
N HIS A 43 0.07 13.62 -8.96
CA HIS A 43 -0.50 14.02 -10.24
C HIS A 43 0.27 15.14 -10.95
N LYS A 44 1.12 15.92 -10.24
CA LYS A 44 1.99 16.92 -10.87
C LYS A 44 3.16 16.30 -11.61
N VAL A 45 3.65 15.15 -11.15
CA VAL A 45 4.91 14.54 -11.65
C VAL A 45 4.70 13.18 -12.32
N THR A 46 3.51 12.59 -12.19
CA THR A 46 3.16 11.30 -12.78
C THR A 46 1.78 11.34 -13.43
N SER A 47 1.48 10.32 -14.24
CA SER A 47 0.14 10.11 -14.83
C SER A 47 -0.60 8.93 -14.20
N VAL A 48 -0.21 8.57 -12.97
CA VAL A 48 -0.82 7.47 -12.21
C VAL A 48 -2.26 7.82 -11.84
N SER A 49 -3.16 6.85 -11.90
CA SER A 49 -4.49 6.99 -11.31
C SER A 49 -4.41 6.63 -9.84
N VAL A 50 -4.97 7.44 -8.95
CA VAL A 50 -5.09 7.09 -7.53
C VAL A 50 -6.55 6.83 -7.18
N GLU A 51 -6.83 5.64 -6.63
CA GLU A 51 -8.10 5.31 -5.99
C GLU A 51 -7.88 5.31 -4.47
N VAL A 52 -8.80 5.95 -3.73
CA VAL A 52 -8.76 5.99 -2.27
C VAL A 52 -9.79 5.00 -1.72
N LEU A 53 -9.36 4.12 -0.83
CA LEU A 53 -10.21 3.21 -0.06
C LEU A 53 -10.21 3.65 1.40
N GLU A 54 -11.33 4.24 1.83
CA GLU A 54 -11.55 4.58 3.24
C GLU A 54 -12.04 3.35 4.02
N SER A 55 -11.11 2.47 4.39
CA SER A 55 -11.39 1.23 5.12
C SER A 55 -10.19 0.77 5.93
N LEU A 56 -10.41 -0.10 6.92
CA LEU A 56 -9.33 -0.81 7.61
C LEU A 56 -8.48 -1.61 6.61
N SER A 57 -7.19 -1.73 6.88
CA SER A 57 -6.21 -2.32 5.95
C SER A 57 -6.59 -3.74 5.49
N VAL A 58 -6.93 -4.62 6.43
CA VAL A 58 -7.35 -6.00 6.14
C VAL A 58 -8.63 -6.05 5.29
N ASP A 59 -9.58 -5.16 5.52
CA ASP A 59 -10.82 -5.12 4.73
C ASP A 59 -10.58 -4.55 3.33
N ALA A 60 -9.69 -3.58 3.18
CA ALA A 60 -9.22 -3.10 1.89
C ALA A 60 -8.55 -4.21 1.09
N ALA A 61 -7.66 -5.00 1.71
CA ALA A 61 -7.02 -6.14 1.08
C ALA A 61 -8.05 -7.19 0.63
N ARG A 62 -9.06 -7.50 1.46
CA ARG A 62 -10.16 -8.41 1.10
C ARG A 62 -10.97 -7.90 -0.09
N LEU A 63 -11.24 -6.60 -0.14
CA LEU A 63 -11.93 -5.97 -1.26
C LEU A 63 -11.08 -6.01 -2.54
N CYS A 64 -9.79 -5.70 -2.46
CA CYS A 64 -8.87 -5.81 -3.58
C CYS A 64 -8.82 -7.25 -4.13
N ARG A 65 -8.75 -8.24 -3.23
CA ARG A 65 -8.82 -9.66 -3.58
C ARG A 65 -10.12 -10.04 -4.27
N SER A 66 -11.27 -9.59 -3.75
CA SER A 66 -12.57 -9.89 -4.37
C SER A 66 -12.74 -9.24 -5.74
N ARG A 67 -12.07 -8.12 -5.98
CA ARG A 67 -11.95 -7.46 -7.30
C ARG A 67 -10.91 -8.11 -8.23
N GLY A 68 -10.20 -9.15 -7.77
CA GLY A 68 -9.16 -9.82 -8.55
C GLY A 68 -7.91 -8.97 -8.79
N LEU A 69 -7.68 -7.94 -7.97
CA LEU A 69 -6.51 -7.07 -8.09
C LEU A 69 -5.25 -7.77 -7.59
N VAL A 70 -4.14 -7.48 -8.26
CA VAL A 70 -2.80 -7.96 -7.93
C VAL A 70 -1.82 -6.81 -8.16
N PHE A 71 -0.85 -6.69 -7.26
CA PHE A 71 0.02 -5.53 -7.17
C PHE A 71 1.47 -5.91 -7.46
N ASP A 72 2.20 -4.96 -8.05
CA ASP A 72 3.65 -5.12 -8.27
C ASP A 72 4.44 -4.77 -7.01
N TRP A 73 3.88 -3.94 -6.13
CA TRP A 73 4.45 -3.60 -4.83
C TRP A 73 3.37 -3.11 -3.84
N ALA A 74 3.67 -3.16 -2.55
CA ALA A 74 2.92 -2.47 -1.50
C ALA A 74 3.89 -1.82 -0.49
N PHE A 75 3.48 -0.67 0.04
CA PHE A 75 4.15 0.01 1.14
C PHE A 75 3.18 0.08 2.32
N ILE A 76 3.58 -0.48 3.47
CA ILE A 76 2.74 -0.64 4.65
C ILE A 76 3.31 0.24 5.77
N ASP A 77 2.52 1.22 6.19
CA ASP A 77 2.81 2.14 7.30
C ASP A 77 1.48 2.42 8.01
N ALA A 78 1.07 1.46 8.82
CA ALA A 78 -0.26 1.36 9.42
C ALA A 78 -0.15 1.37 10.95
N ASP A 79 -0.76 0.40 11.64
CA ASP A 79 -0.61 0.25 13.09
C ASP A 79 0.76 -0.39 13.43
N HIS A 80 1.30 -0.05 14.61
CA HIS A 80 2.62 -0.50 15.09
C HIS A 80 2.54 -1.65 16.09
N ASN A 81 1.35 -2.20 16.31
CA ASN A 81 1.15 -3.41 17.09
C ASN A 81 1.46 -4.65 16.24
N TYR A 82 2.25 -5.57 16.79
CA TYR A 82 2.66 -6.82 16.15
C TYR A 82 1.52 -7.55 15.45
N ALA A 83 0.36 -7.72 16.10
CA ALA A 83 -0.75 -8.50 15.53
C ALA A 83 -1.34 -7.84 14.27
N GLU A 84 -1.41 -6.51 14.25
CA GLU A 84 -1.91 -5.75 13.11
C GLU A 84 -0.87 -5.71 11.99
N CYS A 85 0.41 -5.46 12.32
CA CYS A 85 1.50 -5.54 11.33
C CYS A 85 1.55 -6.91 10.66
N ARG A 86 1.46 -7.98 11.45
CA ARG A 86 1.46 -9.37 10.95
C ARG A 86 0.26 -9.59 10.02
N ALA A 87 -0.94 -9.17 10.44
CA ALA A 87 -2.14 -9.31 9.63
C ALA A 87 -2.01 -8.55 8.29
N ASP A 88 -1.49 -7.33 8.32
CA ASP A 88 -1.26 -6.50 7.13
C ASP A 88 -0.27 -7.16 6.17
N ILE A 89 0.89 -7.58 6.67
CA ILE A 89 1.91 -8.22 5.84
C ILE A 89 1.34 -9.51 5.22
N GLU A 90 0.60 -10.33 5.97
CA GLU A 90 0.01 -11.56 5.43
C GLU A 90 -1.00 -11.30 4.31
N VAL A 91 -1.97 -10.39 4.52
CA VAL A 91 -3.04 -10.16 3.54
C VAL A 91 -2.53 -9.43 2.30
N TRP A 92 -1.61 -8.48 2.45
CA TRP A 92 -1.06 -7.73 1.34
C TRP A 92 -0.05 -8.55 0.55
N SER A 93 0.82 -9.34 1.21
CA SER A 93 1.77 -10.22 0.52
C SER A 93 1.08 -11.22 -0.40
N ALA A 94 -0.11 -11.71 -0.03
CA ALA A 94 -0.92 -12.60 -0.88
C ALA A 94 -1.45 -11.93 -2.16
N LEU A 95 -1.47 -10.60 -2.22
CA LEU A 95 -1.89 -9.81 -3.38
C LEU A 95 -0.71 -9.30 -4.21
N ILE A 96 0.52 -9.54 -3.77
CA ILE A 96 1.73 -9.16 -4.49
C ILE A 96 2.11 -10.25 -5.50
N ARG A 97 2.42 -9.83 -6.73
CA ARG A 97 2.93 -10.73 -7.75
C ARG A 97 4.25 -11.37 -7.33
N ARG A 98 4.55 -12.56 -7.83
CA ARG A 98 5.88 -13.18 -7.63
C ARG A 98 6.97 -12.23 -8.12
N GLY A 99 7.94 -11.94 -7.25
CA GLY A 99 9.02 -10.98 -7.52
C GLY A 99 8.64 -9.51 -7.29
N GLY A 100 7.42 -9.23 -6.83
CA GLY A 100 7.00 -7.92 -6.36
C GLY A 100 7.58 -7.57 -5.00
N ILE A 101 7.33 -6.33 -4.56
CA ILE A 101 7.97 -5.75 -3.37
C ILE A 101 6.95 -5.53 -2.24
N ILE A 102 7.29 -5.98 -1.04
CA ILE A 102 6.69 -5.47 0.20
C ILE A 102 7.72 -4.56 0.85
N ALA A 103 7.31 -3.34 1.17
CA ALA A 103 8.10 -2.37 1.92
C ALA A 103 7.24 -1.78 3.05
N GLY A 104 7.89 -1.14 4.02
CA GLY A 104 7.18 -0.48 5.10
C GLY A 104 8.07 0.47 5.90
N HIS A 105 7.52 1.03 6.97
CA HIS A 105 8.19 1.95 7.88
C HIS A 105 8.50 1.26 9.23
N ASP A 106 9.25 1.94 10.11
CA ASP A 106 9.50 1.55 11.52
C ASP A 106 10.14 0.17 11.76
N TYR A 107 10.95 -0.33 10.82
CA TYR A 107 11.82 -1.48 11.09
C TYR A 107 13.00 -1.07 11.98
N TRP A 108 12.75 -0.96 13.28
CA TRP A 108 13.68 -0.43 14.27
C TRP A 108 13.40 -0.99 15.67
N PRO A 109 14.40 -1.08 16.59
CA PRO A 109 14.25 -1.78 17.88
C PRO A 109 13.16 -1.26 18.85
N VAL A 110 12.77 0.01 18.82
CA VAL A 110 11.64 0.55 19.63
C VAL A 110 10.31 0.00 19.14
N ASP A 111 10.22 -0.38 17.87
CA ASP A 111 9.04 -0.92 17.22
C ASP A 111 9.21 -2.43 17.02
N ALA A 112 9.61 -3.12 18.09
CA ALA A 112 9.92 -4.54 18.05
C ALA A 112 8.76 -5.38 17.46
N GLY A 113 7.51 -4.97 17.65
CA GLY A 113 6.36 -5.63 17.05
C GLY A 113 6.36 -5.61 15.52
N VAL A 114 6.84 -4.52 14.90
CA VAL A 114 7.02 -4.43 13.44
C VAL A 114 8.13 -5.41 13.02
N MET A 115 9.27 -5.40 13.71
CA MET A 115 10.38 -6.29 13.40
C MET A 115 10.00 -7.77 13.52
N ASP A 116 9.30 -8.13 14.60
CA ASP A 116 8.84 -9.50 14.85
C ASP A 116 7.85 -9.96 13.77
N ALA A 117 6.90 -9.10 13.39
CA ALA A 117 5.95 -9.39 12.31
C ALA A 117 6.65 -9.56 10.94
N VAL A 118 7.59 -8.68 10.61
CA VAL A 118 8.39 -8.79 9.38
C VAL A 118 9.19 -10.09 9.39
N HIS A 119 9.90 -10.37 10.49
CA HIS A 119 10.70 -11.58 10.61
C HIS A 119 9.86 -12.85 10.52
N GLU A 120 8.65 -12.89 11.07
CA GLU A 120 7.78 -14.07 11.05
C GLU A 120 7.03 -14.29 9.73
N VAL A 121 6.66 -13.22 9.01
CA VAL A 121 5.85 -13.38 7.80
C VAL A 121 6.72 -13.40 6.55
N LEU A 122 7.76 -12.56 6.50
CA LEU A 122 8.64 -12.42 5.35
C LEU A 122 9.93 -13.22 5.54
N HIS A 123 9.77 -14.55 5.60
CA HIS A 123 10.91 -15.45 5.53
C HIS A 123 11.29 -15.71 4.05
N GLY A 124 12.58 -15.54 3.74
CA GLY A 124 13.19 -16.01 2.49
C GLY A 124 13.62 -17.47 2.58
#